data_AF-A0A444ZU50-F1
#
_entry.id   AF-A0A444ZU50-F1
#
_cell.length_a   1.000
_cell.length_b   1.000
_cell.length_c   1.000
_cell.angle_alpha   90.00
_cell.angle_beta   90.00
_cell.angle_gamma   90.00
#
_symmetry.space_group_name_H-M   'P 1'
#
loop_
_entity.id
_entity.type
_entity.pdbx_description
1 polymer ?
#
loop_
_entity_poly.entity_id
_entity_poly.type
_entity_poly.pdbx_seq_one_letter_code
_entity_poly.pdbx_strand_id
1 'polypeptide(L)'
;MSLRSESTDHWRVASPALRGAENAVPGCAYGGAVSSQRLRVNPIRDHVSESYDELELDFSPSIFSSLEKHLPMNMLNAPRGDKLKYLRTILLDYLPPAARIRDQKYREYTQMILSNYKPLNKELYAMNPTAFFVPAFLKAISDNNEDSFRSIVSEPFPGIFTFEMLQPHFCELLLSEVESFERWAFKTKFQIIRPNTMNKYGTVLDDFGLQTMLAKLRENFISPLSKVFFAELGGSTLDAHHGFIVEYGKDRDIDLGFHVDDADITLNVCLGKQFSGGELFFRGMRCDKHINTESIAEEIFDYSHVPGQAVLHHGRHRHGARATTWGHRVNLVLWCRRYFHLHYKLYHCNFSCTEISTSLQFL
;
A
#
# COMPACT_ATOMS: atom_id res chain seq x y z
N MET A 1 50.70 11.40 -4.78
CA MET A 1 49.98 12.46 -5.50
C MET A 1 48.50 12.32 -5.20
N SER A 2 48.00 13.23 -4.38
CA SER A 2 46.62 13.27 -3.88
C SER A 2 45.79 14.12 -4.83
N LEU A 3 44.63 13.63 -5.24
CA LEU A 3 43.56 14.47 -5.77
C LEU A 3 42.32 14.21 -4.93
N ARG A 4 41.98 15.24 -4.16
CA ARG A 4 40.73 15.43 -3.44
C ARG A 4 39.59 15.56 -4.44
N SER A 5 38.50 14.84 -4.24
CA SER A 5 37.19 15.24 -4.75
C SER A 5 36.33 15.68 -3.57
N GLU A 6 36.04 16.98 -3.52
CA GLU A 6 35.11 17.60 -2.59
C GLU A 6 33.69 17.08 -2.86
N SER A 7 33.07 16.46 -1.84
CA SER A 7 31.65 16.14 -1.81
C SER A 7 30.94 17.25 -1.04
N THR A 8 30.13 18.04 -1.74
CA THR A 8 29.21 18.99 -1.11
C THR A 8 27.95 18.26 -0.64
N ASP A 9 28.01 17.70 0.57
CA ASP A 9 26.86 17.14 1.28
C ASP A 9 26.04 18.25 1.94
N HIS A 10 25.02 18.75 1.25
CA HIS A 10 23.96 19.59 1.83
C HIS A 10 22.69 18.77 2.09
N TRP A 11 22.78 17.82 3.02
CA TRP A 11 21.64 17.40 3.85
C TRP A 11 22.17 16.59 5.05
N ARG A 12 22.42 17.29 6.16
CA ARG A 12 22.53 16.67 7.49
C ARG A 12 21.49 17.35 8.37
N VAL A 13 20.38 16.68 8.64
CA VAL A 13 19.52 17.08 9.76
C VAL A 13 20.06 16.35 10.99
N ALA A 14 20.64 17.14 11.89
CA ALA A 14 21.13 16.71 13.19
C ALA A 14 19.99 16.26 14.09
N SER A 15 20.15 15.14 14.79
CA SER A 15 19.30 14.74 15.91
C SER A 15 19.63 15.59 17.15
N PRO A 16 18.65 16.23 17.81
CA PRO A 16 18.90 16.84 19.10
C PRO A 16 18.78 15.81 20.23
N ALA A 17 19.76 15.84 21.12
CA ALA A 17 19.87 15.05 22.34
C ALA A 17 18.75 15.36 23.35
N LEU A 18 18.32 14.32 24.08
CA LEU A 18 17.47 14.43 25.26
C LEU A 18 18.18 15.20 26.39
N ARG A 19 17.64 16.36 26.77
CA ARG A 19 17.73 16.91 28.13
C ARG A 19 16.40 17.55 28.51
N GLY A 20 15.92 17.19 29.69
CA GLY A 20 14.62 17.60 30.21
C GLY A 20 14.57 19.07 30.65
N ALA A 21 13.38 19.64 30.54
CA ALA A 21 12.86 20.69 31.40
C ALA A 21 11.34 20.76 31.22
N GLU A 22 10.62 20.64 32.33
CA GLU A 22 9.19 20.98 32.44
C GLU A 22 8.97 22.42 31.97
N ASN A 23 7.95 22.67 31.14
CA ASN A 23 7.14 23.90 31.17
C ASN A 23 5.97 23.83 30.19
N ALA A 24 4.86 24.45 30.62
CA ALA A 24 3.51 24.41 30.05
C ALA A 24 3.41 24.65 28.53
N VAL A 25 2.51 23.91 27.88
CA VAL A 25 2.12 24.09 26.47
C VAL A 25 1.13 25.26 26.38
N PRO A 26 1.43 26.34 25.62
CA PRO A 26 0.43 27.36 25.28
C PRO A 26 -0.50 26.84 24.20
N GLY A 27 -1.80 27.01 24.38
CA GLY A 27 -2.83 26.65 23.41
C GLY A 27 -2.64 27.38 22.08
N CYS A 28 -2.61 26.63 20.99
CA CYS A 28 -2.62 27.16 19.63
C CYS A 28 -4.07 27.20 19.14
N ALA A 29 -4.67 28.39 19.19
CA ALA A 29 -5.92 28.68 18.52
C ALA A 29 -5.63 28.96 17.03
N TYR A 30 -6.07 28.06 16.14
CA TYR A 30 -6.26 28.38 14.73
C TYR A 30 -7.75 28.23 14.40
N GLY A 31 -8.45 29.36 14.43
CA GLY A 31 -9.80 29.51 13.90
C GLY A 31 -9.75 29.63 12.38
N GLY A 32 -9.99 28.52 11.68
CA GLY A 32 -10.56 28.51 10.35
C GLY A 32 -11.94 27.86 10.46
N ALA A 33 -12.98 28.49 9.89
CA ALA A 33 -14.33 27.95 9.94
C ALA A 33 -14.38 26.61 9.20
N VAL A 34 -14.41 25.50 9.94
CA VAL A 34 -14.65 24.17 9.37
C VAL A 34 -16.04 24.19 8.75
N SER A 35 -16.13 24.04 7.42
CA SER A 35 -17.43 23.96 6.76
C SER A 35 -18.20 22.77 7.32
N SER A 36 -19.51 22.92 7.57
CA SER A 36 -20.35 21.87 8.16
C SER A 36 -20.64 20.70 7.21
N GLN A 37 -19.94 20.65 6.08
CA GLN A 37 -20.09 19.63 5.05
C GLN A 37 -19.43 18.34 5.53
N ARG A 38 -20.22 17.26 5.59
CA ARG A 38 -19.78 15.96 6.10
C ARG A 38 -20.27 14.86 5.19
N LEU A 39 -19.36 13.96 4.85
CA LEU A 39 -19.69 12.70 4.23
C LEU A 39 -20.21 11.72 5.29
N ARG A 40 -21.02 10.76 4.82
CA ARG A 40 -21.54 9.64 5.59
C ARG A 40 -20.42 8.67 5.91
N VAL A 41 -20.51 8.08 7.11
CA VAL A 41 -19.60 7.02 7.55
C VAL A 41 -19.70 5.80 6.65
N ASN A 42 -20.92 5.35 6.37
CA ASN A 42 -21.17 4.16 5.55
C ASN A 42 -21.51 4.56 4.11
N PRO A 43 -20.88 3.94 3.10
CA PRO A 43 -21.22 4.17 1.70
C PRO A 43 -22.61 3.62 1.38
N ILE A 44 -23.26 4.22 0.40
CA ILE A 44 -24.49 3.67 -0.18
C ILE A 44 -24.10 2.66 -1.25
N ARG A 45 -24.34 1.38 -0.94
CA ARG A 45 -23.88 0.25 -1.76
C ARG A 45 -24.48 0.23 -3.16
N ASP A 46 -25.72 0.68 -3.30
CA ASP A 46 -26.45 0.65 -4.58
C ASP A 46 -26.26 1.93 -5.42
N HIS A 47 -25.43 2.88 -4.93
CA HIS A 47 -25.15 4.10 -5.66
C HIS A 47 -24.07 3.88 -6.73
N VAL A 48 -24.41 4.18 -7.98
CA VAL A 48 -23.46 4.24 -9.09
C VAL A 48 -22.87 5.64 -9.14
N SER A 49 -21.60 5.78 -8.77
CA SER A 49 -20.87 7.05 -8.82
C SER A 49 -20.75 7.56 -10.25
N GLU A 50 -20.70 8.87 -10.42
CA GLU A 50 -20.42 9.47 -11.72
C GLU A 50 -18.94 9.33 -12.10
N SER A 51 -18.68 9.40 -13.42
CA SER A 51 -17.31 9.57 -13.95
C SER A 51 -16.88 11.03 -13.80
N TYR A 52 -15.63 11.21 -13.38
CA TYR A 52 -14.96 12.49 -13.30
C TYR A 52 -13.67 12.53 -14.15
N ASP A 53 -13.39 11.48 -14.92
CA ASP A 53 -12.11 11.27 -15.62
C ASP A 53 -11.85 12.32 -16.71
N GLU A 54 -12.91 12.87 -17.29
CA GLU A 54 -12.83 13.87 -18.36
C GLU A 54 -12.59 15.31 -17.84
N LEU A 55 -12.53 15.52 -16.52
CA LEU A 55 -12.41 16.83 -15.92
C LEU A 55 -10.95 17.16 -15.56
N GLU A 56 -10.52 18.38 -15.86
CA GLU A 56 -9.28 18.93 -15.31
C GLU A 56 -9.52 19.32 -13.84
N LEU A 57 -9.02 18.48 -12.92
CA LEU A 57 -9.27 18.60 -11.49
C LEU A 57 -7.99 18.82 -10.68
N ASP A 58 -8.12 19.50 -9.56
CA ASP A 58 -7.03 19.69 -8.59
C ASP A 58 -6.65 18.40 -7.84
N PHE A 59 -7.47 17.34 -7.98
CA PHE A 59 -7.35 16.05 -7.31
C PHE A 59 -7.65 14.92 -8.30
N SER A 60 -7.13 13.73 -8.05
CA SER A 60 -7.40 12.56 -8.90
C SER A 60 -8.92 12.30 -9.06
N PRO A 61 -9.44 12.10 -10.29
CA PRO A 61 -10.83 11.77 -10.57
C PRO A 61 -11.37 10.59 -9.74
N SER A 62 -10.56 9.56 -9.51
CA SER A 62 -10.94 8.37 -8.75
C SER A 62 -11.32 8.68 -7.30
N ILE A 63 -10.76 9.75 -6.71
CA ILE A 63 -11.10 10.20 -5.36
C ILE A 63 -12.56 10.66 -5.33
N PHE A 64 -13.00 11.40 -6.35
CA PHE A 64 -14.38 11.88 -6.42
C PHE A 64 -15.37 10.74 -6.57
N SER A 65 -15.10 9.79 -7.49
CA SER A 65 -15.97 8.62 -7.66
C SER A 65 -16.06 7.75 -6.40
N SER A 66 -14.96 7.58 -5.65
CA SER A 66 -14.96 6.87 -4.37
C SER A 66 -15.76 7.62 -3.29
N LEU A 67 -15.53 8.93 -3.13
CA LEU A 67 -16.20 9.72 -2.10
C LEU A 67 -17.68 9.98 -2.41
N GLU A 68 -18.10 9.92 -3.67
CA GLU A 68 -19.50 10.18 -4.05
C GLU A 68 -20.46 9.24 -3.32
N LYS A 69 -20.11 7.96 -3.14
CA LYS A 69 -20.95 6.97 -2.43
C LYS A 69 -21.20 7.33 -0.96
N HIS A 70 -20.42 8.27 -0.43
CA HIS A 70 -20.52 8.76 0.93
C HIS A 70 -21.23 10.12 1.02
N LEU A 71 -21.68 10.71 -0.08
CA LEU A 71 -22.45 11.95 -0.01
C LEU A 71 -23.75 11.77 0.81
N PRO A 72 -24.20 12.81 1.52
CA PRO A 72 -25.51 12.78 2.17
C PRO A 72 -26.63 12.66 1.12
N MET A 73 -27.79 12.10 1.50
CA MET A 73 -28.86 11.75 0.54
C MET A 73 -29.32 12.92 -0.33
N ASN A 74 -29.34 14.13 0.23
CA ASN A 74 -29.69 15.35 -0.50
C ASN A 74 -28.66 15.74 -1.56
N MET A 75 -27.39 15.36 -1.39
CA MET A 75 -26.31 15.63 -2.34
C MET A 75 -26.13 14.53 -3.39
N LEU A 76 -26.50 13.28 -3.08
CA LEU A 76 -26.40 12.17 -4.02
C LEU A 76 -27.29 12.33 -5.27
N ASN A 77 -28.44 12.96 -5.08
CA ASN A 77 -29.38 13.25 -6.18
C ASN A 77 -29.11 14.62 -6.82
N ALA A 78 -28.08 15.34 -6.37
CA ALA A 78 -27.73 16.64 -6.93
C ALA A 78 -27.05 16.47 -8.31
N PRO A 79 -27.06 17.50 -9.16
CA PRO A 79 -26.27 17.50 -10.39
C PRO A 79 -24.78 17.26 -10.13
N ARG A 80 -24.09 16.64 -11.10
CA ARG A 80 -22.65 16.33 -11.03
C ARG A 80 -21.77 17.50 -10.59
N GLY A 81 -22.07 18.70 -11.11
CA GLY A 81 -21.33 19.91 -10.76
C GLY A 81 -21.43 20.30 -9.29
N ASP A 82 -22.60 20.08 -8.68
CA ASP A 82 -22.85 20.39 -7.27
C ASP A 82 -22.20 19.34 -6.36
N LYS A 83 -22.27 18.06 -6.74
CA LYS A 83 -21.49 16.99 -6.09
C LYS A 83 -20.00 17.29 -6.12
N LEU A 84 -19.48 17.65 -7.28
CA LEU A 84 -18.08 17.99 -7.47
C LEU A 84 -17.67 19.15 -6.57
N LYS A 85 -18.47 20.22 -6.52
CA LYS A 85 -18.20 21.39 -5.67
C LYS A 85 -18.21 21.03 -4.18
N TYR A 86 -19.16 20.21 -3.74
CA TYR A 86 -19.25 19.73 -2.37
C TYR A 86 -18.02 18.88 -1.99
N LEU A 87 -17.71 17.87 -2.80
CA LEU A 87 -16.54 17.02 -2.60
C LEU A 87 -15.23 17.80 -2.65
N ARG A 88 -15.09 18.74 -3.58
CA ARG A 88 -13.91 19.60 -3.71
C ARG A 88 -13.71 20.47 -2.47
N THR A 89 -14.80 21.01 -1.90
CA THR A 89 -14.73 21.82 -0.68
C THR A 89 -14.20 20.98 0.49
N ILE A 90 -14.76 19.78 0.68
CA ILE A 90 -14.28 18.83 1.69
C ILE A 90 -12.80 18.48 1.47
N LEU A 91 -12.42 18.15 0.24
CA LEU A 91 -11.02 17.80 -0.08
C LEU A 91 -10.07 18.97 0.19
N LEU A 92 -10.46 20.21 -0.12
CA LEU A 92 -9.65 21.40 0.13
C LEU A 92 -9.47 21.69 1.63
N ASP A 93 -10.49 21.43 2.45
CA ASP A 93 -10.41 21.59 3.91
C ASP A 93 -9.40 20.61 4.55
N TYR A 94 -9.15 19.48 3.88
CA TYR A 94 -8.37 18.37 4.42
C TYR A 94 -7.02 18.12 3.72
N LEU A 95 -6.83 18.61 2.49
CA LEU A 95 -5.61 18.45 1.71
C LEU A 95 -4.93 19.81 1.51
N PRO A 96 -3.93 20.15 2.34
CA PRO A 96 -3.25 21.42 2.22
C PRO A 96 -2.54 21.55 0.85
N PRO A 97 -2.24 22.77 0.38
CA PRO A 97 -1.59 22.99 -0.92
C PRO A 97 -0.34 22.12 -1.18
N ALA A 98 0.45 21.83 -0.14
CA ALA A 98 1.62 20.97 -0.22
C ALA A 98 1.31 19.50 -0.57
N ALA A 99 0.14 18.98 -0.20
CA ALA A 99 -0.31 17.64 -0.60
C ALA A 99 -0.67 17.61 -2.09
N ARG A 100 -1.38 18.63 -2.57
CA ARG A 100 -1.75 18.75 -4.00
C ARG A 100 -0.55 18.90 -4.93
N ILE A 101 0.45 19.68 -4.52
CA ILE A 101 1.70 19.82 -5.30
C ILE A 101 2.43 18.47 -5.41
N ARG A 102 2.40 17.63 -4.36
CA ARG A 102 3.02 16.30 -4.39
C ARG A 102 2.29 15.35 -5.32
N ASP A 103 0.96 15.31 -5.24
CA ASP A 103 0.09 14.52 -6.12
C ASP A 103 0.27 14.91 -7.61
N GLN A 104 0.32 16.20 -7.92
CA GLN A 104 0.63 16.67 -9.27
C GLN A 104 2.01 16.22 -9.76
N LYS A 105 3.05 16.36 -8.92
CA LYS A 105 4.41 15.89 -9.26
C LYS A 105 4.47 14.39 -9.46
N TYR A 106 3.72 13.62 -8.68
CA TYR A 106 3.64 12.18 -8.82
C TYR A 106 2.98 11.79 -10.15
N ARG A 107 1.88 12.45 -10.55
CA ARG A 107 1.28 12.26 -11.89
C ARG A 107 2.24 12.59 -13.04
N GLU A 108 2.99 13.67 -12.93
CA GLU A 108 4.00 14.03 -13.95
C GLU A 108 5.10 12.98 -14.03
N TYR A 109 5.54 12.47 -12.87
CA TYR A 109 6.51 11.39 -12.76
C TYR A 109 6.02 10.09 -13.40
N THR A 110 4.79 9.63 -13.09
CA THR A 110 4.23 8.41 -13.66
C THR A 110 3.95 8.56 -15.14
N GLN A 111 3.43 9.71 -15.60
CA GLN A 111 3.22 9.98 -17.01
C GLN A 111 4.54 9.92 -17.81
N MET A 112 5.64 10.42 -17.23
CA MET A 112 6.96 10.33 -17.84
C MET A 112 7.41 8.87 -18.00
N ILE A 113 7.19 8.03 -17.00
CA ILE A 113 7.48 6.59 -17.08
C ILE A 113 6.63 5.95 -18.18
N LEU A 114 5.30 6.11 -18.14
CA LEU A 114 4.38 5.48 -19.07
C LEU A 114 4.62 5.88 -20.54
N SER A 115 5.18 7.09 -20.76
CA SER A 115 5.50 7.57 -22.11
C SER A 115 6.85 7.05 -22.64
N ASN A 116 7.76 6.61 -21.77
CA ASN A 116 9.16 6.31 -22.14
C ASN A 116 9.59 4.86 -21.86
N TYR A 117 8.95 4.19 -20.90
CA TYR A 117 9.16 2.78 -20.62
C TYR A 117 8.26 1.93 -21.51
N LYS A 118 8.82 0.88 -22.11
CA LYS A 118 8.07 -0.09 -22.91
C LYS A 118 7.98 -1.39 -22.13
N PRO A 119 6.78 -1.83 -21.73
CA PRO A 119 6.59 -3.10 -21.02
C PRO A 119 7.21 -4.27 -21.77
N LEU A 120 7.91 -5.14 -21.04
CA LEU A 120 8.52 -6.35 -21.59
C LEU A 120 7.45 -7.45 -21.77
N ASN A 121 6.67 -7.69 -20.72
CA ASN A 121 5.65 -8.72 -20.60
C ASN A 121 4.25 -8.07 -20.57
N LYS A 122 3.76 -7.66 -21.74
CA LYS A 122 2.47 -6.96 -21.88
C LYS A 122 1.28 -7.72 -21.29
N GLU A 123 1.37 -9.04 -21.21
CA GLU A 123 0.35 -9.88 -20.60
C GLU A 123 0.17 -9.65 -19.11
N LEU A 124 1.18 -9.16 -18.38
CA LEU A 124 1.02 -8.80 -16.96
C LEU A 124 0.01 -7.65 -16.75
N TYR A 125 -0.16 -6.81 -17.76
CA TYR A 125 -1.01 -5.63 -17.69
C TYR A 125 -2.48 -5.96 -17.94
N ALA A 126 -2.75 -7.14 -18.51
CA ALA A 126 -4.08 -7.69 -18.66
C ALA A 126 -4.28 -8.77 -17.60
N MET A 127 -5.17 -8.54 -16.64
CA MET A 127 -5.48 -9.54 -15.61
C MET A 127 -5.97 -10.85 -16.26
N ASN A 128 -5.11 -11.88 -16.28
CA ASN A 128 -5.40 -13.21 -16.81
C ASN A 128 -5.33 -14.24 -15.66
N PRO A 129 -6.45 -14.54 -14.99
CA PRO A 129 -6.44 -15.34 -13.78
C PRO A 129 -5.82 -16.74 -13.97
N THR A 130 -6.06 -17.39 -15.11
CA THR A 130 -5.57 -18.76 -15.38
C THR A 130 -4.07 -18.82 -15.65
N ALA A 131 -3.47 -17.74 -16.11
CA ALA A 131 -2.01 -17.62 -16.25
C ALA A 131 -1.34 -17.21 -14.93
N PHE A 132 -2.05 -16.50 -14.05
CA PHE A 132 -1.47 -15.90 -12.85
C PHE A 132 -1.52 -16.84 -11.66
N PHE A 133 -2.62 -17.57 -11.51
CA PHE A 133 -2.92 -18.30 -10.28
C PHE A 133 -2.93 -19.81 -10.46
N VAL A 134 -2.60 -20.51 -9.38
CA VAL A 134 -2.69 -21.98 -9.37
C VAL A 134 -4.15 -22.43 -9.45
N PRO A 135 -4.47 -23.57 -10.09
CA PRO A 135 -5.84 -24.00 -10.32
C PRO A 135 -6.69 -24.14 -9.05
N ALA A 136 -6.11 -24.62 -7.95
CA ALA A 136 -6.79 -24.77 -6.67
C ALA A 136 -7.26 -23.41 -6.11
N PHE A 137 -6.40 -22.40 -6.18
CA PHE A 137 -6.73 -21.03 -5.77
C PHE A 137 -7.88 -20.47 -6.61
N LEU A 138 -7.80 -20.57 -7.94
CA LEU A 138 -8.85 -20.10 -8.83
C LEU A 138 -10.19 -20.78 -8.58
N LYS A 139 -10.17 -22.10 -8.36
CA LYS A 139 -11.38 -22.86 -8.07
C LYS A 139 -12.04 -22.34 -6.80
N ALA A 140 -11.27 -22.13 -5.72
CA ALA A 140 -11.81 -21.60 -4.48
C ALA A 140 -12.41 -20.19 -4.66
N ILE A 141 -11.72 -19.31 -5.39
CA ILE A 141 -12.23 -17.96 -5.72
C ILE A 141 -13.52 -18.03 -6.57
N SER A 142 -13.60 -18.97 -7.51
CA SER A 142 -14.79 -19.18 -8.33
C SER A 142 -15.98 -19.73 -7.53
N ASP A 143 -15.72 -20.67 -6.62
CA ASP A 143 -16.74 -21.26 -5.74
C ASP A 143 -17.26 -20.22 -4.72
N ASN A 144 -16.42 -19.25 -4.36
CA ASN A 144 -16.72 -18.03 -3.60
C ASN A 144 -17.51 -18.28 -2.30
N ASN A 145 -17.13 -19.30 -1.55
CA ASN A 145 -17.71 -19.63 -0.24
C ASN A 145 -16.62 -20.00 0.78
N GLU A 146 -16.99 -19.93 2.05
CA GLU A 146 -16.06 -20.12 3.16
C GLU A 146 -15.39 -21.50 3.15
N ASP A 147 -16.13 -22.58 2.89
CA ASP A 147 -15.57 -23.94 2.84
C ASP A 147 -14.50 -24.06 1.75
N SER A 148 -14.77 -23.49 0.57
CA SER A 148 -13.82 -23.49 -0.54
C SER A 148 -12.55 -22.69 -0.21
N PHE A 149 -12.66 -21.54 0.47
CA PHE A 149 -11.50 -20.76 0.90
C PHE A 149 -10.71 -21.49 1.99
N ARG A 150 -11.40 -22.07 2.97
CA ARG A 150 -10.77 -22.86 4.05
C ARG A 150 -10.06 -24.10 3.52
N SER A 151 -10.46 -24.62 2.35
CA SER A 151 -9.79 -25.77 1.73
C SER A 151 -8.40 -25.45 1.16
N ILE A 152 -8.09 -24.17 0.88
CA ILE A 152 -6.80 -23.73 0.31
C ILE A 152 -5.94 -22.92 1.29
N VAL A 153 -6.52 -22.42 2.37
CA VAL A 153 -5.84 -21.57 3.36
C VAL A 153 -5.44 -22.37 4.59
N SER A 154 -4.18 -22.20 5.01
CA SER A 154 -3.71 -22.61 6.34
C SER A 154 -3.53 -21.38 7.22
N GLU A 155 -3.84 -21.50 8.51
CA GLU A 155 -3.59 -20.47 9.53
C GLU A 155 -2.51 -20.99 10.51
N PRO A 156 -1.21 -20.92 10.15
CA PRO A 156 -0.15 -21.41 11.01
C PRO A 156 0.00 -20.62 12.32
N PHE A 157 -0.57 -19.42 12.38
CA PHE A 157 -0.64 -18.60 13.58
C PHE A 157 -1.89 -17.71 13.53
N PRO A 158 -2.55 -17.40 14.67
CA PRO A 158 -3.78 -16.61 14.68
C PRO A 158 -3.68 -15.31 13.87
N GLY A 159 -4.57 -15.16 12.88
CA GLY A 159 -4.63 -13.98 12.01
C GLY A 159 -3.55 -13.91 10.92
N ILE A 160 -2.72 -14.96 10.77
CA ILE A 160 -1.71 -15.08 9.72
C ILE A 160 -2.11 -16.26 8.84
N PHE A 161 -2.55 -15.95 7.62
CA PHE A 161 -3.03 -16.93 6.67
C PHE A 161 -2.01 -17.16 5.56
N THR A 162 -1.84 -18.42 5.16
CA THR A 162 -0.88 -18.82 4.12
C THR A 162 -1.56 -19.73 3.10
N PHE A 163 -1.26 -19.54 1.82
CA PHE A 163 -1.85 -20.32 0.73
C PHE A 163 -1.00 -20.27 -0.53
N GLU A 164 -1.00 -21.36 -1.30
CA GLU A 164 -0.40 -21.39 -2.63
C GLU A 164 -1.25 -20.54 -3.58
N MET A 165 -0.64 -19.57 -4.25
CA MET A 165 -1.37 -18.54 -4.97
C MET A 165 -0.91 -18.43 -6.43
N LEU A 166 0.37 -18.16 -6.65
CA LEU A 166 0.87 -17.78 -7.97
C LEU A 166 1.47 -18.97 -8.72
N GLN A 167 1.26 -19.01 -10.03
CA GLN A 167 2.00 -19.95 -10.87
C GLN A 167 3.47 -19.55 -10.94
N PRO A 168 4.42 -20.51 -10.99
CA PRO A 168 5.84 -20.22 -11.17
C PRO A 168 6.12 -19.34 -12.38
N HIS A 169 5.42 -19.58 -13.50
CA HIS A 169 5.57 -18.79 -14.72
C HIS A 169 5.18 -17.32 -14.52
N PHE A 170 4.11 -17.04 -13.76
CA PHE A 170 3.75 -15.66 -13.42
C PHE A 170 4.84 -14.98 -12.58
N CYS A 171 5.43 -15.71 -11.62
CA CYS A 171 6.54 -15.18 -10.84
C CYS A 171 7.73 -14.79 -11.74
N GLU A 172 8.08 -15.62 -12.72
CA GLU A 172 9.15 -15.32 -13.70
C GLU A 172 8.84 -14.10 -14.57
N LEU A 173 7.60 -13.98 -15.05
CA LEU A 173 7.16 -12.82 -15.83
C LEU A 173 7.26 -11.53 -15.01
N LEU A 174 6.73 -11.52 -13.78
CA LEU A 174 6.76 -10.33 -12.94
C LEU A 174 8.21 -9.96 -12.56
N LEU A 175 9.05 -10.94 -12.23
CA LEU A 175 10.48 -10.70 -11.96
C LEU A 175 11.20 -10.09 -13.17
N SER A 176 11.00 -10.66 -14.37
CA SER A 176 11.66 -10.16 -15.58
C SER A 176 11.16 -8.78 -16.01
N GLU A 177 9.89 -8.46 -15.75
CA GLU A 177 9.33 -7.11 -15.98
C GLU A 177 9.99 -6.08 -15.05
N VAL A 178 10.08 -6.39 -13.76
CA VAL A 178 10.71 -5.50 -12.76
C VAL A 178 12.18 -5.27 -13.09
N GLU A 179 12.93 -6.33 -13.42
CA GLU A 179 14.32 -6.19 -13.83
C GLU A 179 14.46 -5.37 -15.13
N SER A 180 13.51 -5.48 -16.06
CA SER A 180 13.48 -4.68 -17.28
C SER A 180 13.26 -3.20 -16.98
N PHE A 181 12.30 -2.89 -16.10
CA PHE A 181 12.01 -1.53 -15.64
C PHE A 181 13.21 -0.90 -14.92
N GLU A 182 13.84 -1.62 -13.99
CA GLU A 182 15.04 -1.14 -13.30
C GLU A 182 16.20 -0.91 -14.26
N ARG A 183 16.42 -1.82 -15.22
CA ARG A 183 17.45 -1.67 -16.26
C ARG A 183 17.19 -0.44 -17.14
N TRP A 184 15.92 -0.18 -17.48
CA TRP A 184 15.54 1.03 -18.19
C TRP A 184 15.87 2.28 -17.36
N ALA A 185 15.42 2.34 -16.11
CA ALA A 185 15.65 3.47 -15.22
C ALA A 185 17.15 3.76 -15.03
N PHE A 186 17.96 2.71 -14.84
CA PHE A 186 19.42 2.84 -14.77
C PHE A 186 20.03 3.42 -16.05
N LYS A 187 19.66 2.88 -17.22
CA LYS A 187 20.19 3.32 -18.53
C LYS A 187 19.81 4.76 -18.86
N THR A 188 18.59 5.16 -18.55
CA THR A 188 18.09 6.52 -18.79
C THR A 188 18.47 7.50 -17.68
N LYS A 189 19.10 7.01 -16.60
CA LYS A 189 19.40 7.76 -15.37
C LYS A 189 18.13 8.37 -14.76
N PHE A 190 17.00 7.71 -14.96
CA PHE A 190 15.72 8.12 -14.41
C PHE A 190 15.65 7.73 -12.93
N GLN A 191 15.33 8.70 -12.07
CA GLN A 191 15.20 8.46 -10.64
C GLN A 191 13.81 7.91 -10.34
N ILE A 192 13.74 6.65 -9.92
CA ILE A 192 12.49 6.00 -9.50
C ILE A 192 12.23 6.19 -8.01
N ILE A 193 10.95 6.28 -7.66
CA ILE A 193 10.48 6.29 -6.27
C ILE A 193 10.67 4.89 -5.69
N ARG A 194 11.16 4.82 -4.45
CA ARG A 194 11.35 3.55 -3.73
C ARG A 194 10.06 3.08 -3.06
N PRO A 195 9.90 1.76 -2.85
CA PRO A 195 8.64 1.17 -2.40
C PRO A 195 8.05 1.78 -1.12
N ASN A 196 8.91 2.07 -0.15
CA ASN A 196 8.57 2.73 1.10
C ASN A 196 9.84 3.36 1.72
N THR A 197 9.70 3.98 2.89
CA THR A 197 10.80 4.67 3.60
C THR A 197 11.83 3.72 4.24
N MET A 198 11.52 2.44 4.34
CA MET A 198 12.35 1.41 4.98
C MET A 198 13.13 0.55 3.97
N ASN A 199 12.68 0.47 2.71
CA ASN A 199 13.32 -0.29 1.65
C ASN A 199 14.10 0.62 0.69
N LYS A 200 15.37 0.29 0.46
CA LYS A 200 16.23 1.01 -0.49
C LYS A 200 16.12 0.44 -1.90
N TYR A 201 15.67 -0.80 -2.03
CA TYR A 201 15.57 -1.53 -3.30
C TYR A 201 14.14 -2.01 -3.56
N GLY A 202 13.87 -2.35 -4.83
CA GLY A 202 12.54 -2.63 -5.33
C GLY A 202 11.86 -1.43 -6.00
N THR A 203 10.63 -1.68 -6.44
CA THR A 203 9.88 -0.80 -7.35
C THR A 203 8.40 -0.75 -6.98
N VAL A 204 7.77 0.42 -7.10
CA VAL A 204 6.30 0.55 -7.05
C VAL A 204 5.72 0.12 -8.40
N LEU A 205 4.74 -0.78 -8.39
CA LEU A 205 4.22 -1.42 -9.60
C LEU A 205 3.27 -0.50 -10.39
N ASP A 206 2.56 0.39 -9.68
CA ASP A 206 1.67 1.37 -10.30
C ASP A 206 2.43 2.37 -11.17
N ASP A 207 3.66 2.74 -10.77
CA ASP A 207 4.52 3.69 -11.47
C ASP A 207 4.71 3.38 -12.96
N PHE A 208 4.76 2.08 -13.28
CA PHE A 208 5.00 1.60 -14.64
C PHE A 208 3.81 0.82 -15.22
N GLY A 209 2.61 1.06 -14.68
CA GLY A 209 1.33 0.77 -15.33
C GLY A 209 0.57 -0.47 -14.87
N LEU A 210 0.96 -1.11 -13.76
CA LEU A 210 0.26 -2.30 -13.25
C LEU A 210 -0.95 -1.99 -12.35
N GLN A 211 -1.26 -0.71 -12.15
CA GLN A 211 -2.39 -0.23 -11.32
C GLN A 211 -3.71 -0.97 -11.60
N THR A 212 -4.07 -1.16 -12.87
CA THR A 212 -5.35 -1.80 -13.22
C THR A 212 -5.33 -3.30 -12.90
N MET A 213 -4.18 -3.96 -13.08
CA MET A 213 -4.01 -5.36 -12.72
C MET A 213 -4.12 -5.53 -11.20
N LEU A 214 -3.43 -4.67 -10.44
CA LEU A 214 -3.43 -4.71 -8.97
C LEU A 214 -4.80 -4.36 -8.37
N ALA A 215 -5.53 -3.41 -8.97
CA ALA A 215 -6.90 -3.12 -8.59
C ALA A 215 -7.80 -4.36 -8.74
N LYS A 216 -7.69 -5.09 -9.85
CA LYS A 216 -8.44 -6.33 -10.10
C LYS A 216 -7.98 -7.47 -9.19
N LEU A 217 -6.69 -7.58 -8.91
CA LEU A 217 -6.14 -8.54 -7.95
C LEU A 217 -6.77 -8.32 -6.57
N ARG A 218 -6.76 -7.08 -6.07
CA ARG A 218 -7.41 -6.72 -4.81
C ARG A 218 -8.89 -7.07 -4.83
N GLU A 219 -9.63 -6.52 -5.78
CA GLU A 219 -11.10 -6.58 -5.82
C GLU A 219 -11.62 -8.02 -5.96
N ASN A 220 -11.07 -8.78 -6.91
CA ASN A 220 -11.64 -10.07 -7.29
C ASN A 220 -11.03 -11.27 -6.54
N PHE A 221 -9.87 -11.11 -5.90
CA PHE A 221 -9.13 -12.23 -5.30
C PHE A 221 -8.81 -12.01 -3.83
N ILE A 222 -8.40 -10.79 -3.42
CA ILE A 222 -8.04 -10.52 -2.03
C ILE A 222 -9.25 -10.12 -1.18
N SER A 223 -10.16 -9.29 -1.69
CA SER A 223 -11.36 -8.88 -0.97
C SER A 223 -12.30 -10.05 -0.60
N PRO A 224 -12.51 -11.09 -1.45
CA PRO A 224 -13.30 -12.26 -1.06
C PRO A 224 -12.72 -13.03 0.13
N LEU A 225 -11.40 -13.28 0.13
CA LEU A 225 -10.70 -13.89 1.26
C LEU A 225 -10.79 -13.00 2.50
N SER A 226 -10.56 -11.69 2.32
CA SER A 226 -10.58 -10.71 3.39
C SER A 226 -11.95 -10.61 4.07
N LYS A 227 -13.04 -10.77 3.31
CA LYS A 227 -14.39 -10.80 3.85
C LYS A 227 -14.62 -11.96 4.83
N VAL A 228 -13.96 -13.10 4.62
CA VAL A 228 -14.11 -14.30 5.45
C VAL A 228 -13.13 -14.30 6.62
N PHE A 229 -11.86 -14.01 6.35
CA PHE A 229 -10.79 -14.15 7.36
C PHE A 229 -10.52 -12.87 8.17
N PHE A 230 -11.04 -11.72 7.73
CA PHE A 230 -10.86 -10.41 8.38
C PHE A 230 -12.18 -9.63 8.42
N ALA A 231 -13.28 -10.31 8.75
CA ALA A 231 -14.62 -9.73 8.80
C ALA A 231 -14.69 -8.53 9.77
N GLU A 232 -13.93 -8.58 10.87
CA GLU A 232 -13.79 -7.54 11.88
C GLU A 232 -13.18 -6.24 11.35
N LEU A 233 -12.38 -6.31 10.28
CA LEU A 233 -11.79 -5.14 9.61
C LEU A 233 -12.67 -4.61 8.49
N GLY A 234 -13.85 -5.20 8.27
CA GLY A 234 -14.66 -4.90 7.10
C GLY A 234 -13.91 -5.28 5.82
N GLY A 235 -13.27 -6.45 5.76
CA GLY A 235 -12.50 -6.89 4.59
C GLY A 235 -13.25 -6.88 3.24
N SER A 236 -14.58 -6.72 3.26
CA SER A 236 -15.42 -6.50 2.08
C SER A 236 -15.43 -5.07 1.52
N THR A 237 -14.78 -4.11 2.18
CA THR A 237 -14.81 -2.68 1.78
C THR A 237 -13.45 -2.12 1.39
N LEU A 238 -12.46 -2.98 1.11
CA LEU A 238 -11.15 -2.57 0.60
C LEU A 238 -11.27 -1.97 -0.80
N ASP A 239 -10.82 -0.74 -0.97
CA ASP A 239 -11.03 0.07 -2.17
C ASP A 239 -9.78 0.88 -2.60
N ALA A 240 -8.72 0.88 -1.78
CA ALA A 240 -7.39 1.39 -2.12
C ALA A 240 -6.32 0.28 -2.07
N HIS A 241 -5.24 0.45 -2.84
CA HIS A 241 -4.08 -0.45 -2.79
C HIS A 241 -2.77 0.32 -2.94
N HIS A 242 -1.67 -0.27 -2.48
CA HIS A 242 -0.31 0.10 -2.82
C HIS A 242 0.49 -1.17 -3.08
N GLY A 243 0.84 -1.42 -4.35
CA GLY A 243 1.52 -2.63 -4.79
C GLY A 243 2.97 -2.37 -5.15
N PHE A 244 3.88 -3.14 -4.58
CA PHE A 244 5.31 -2.94 -4.77
C PHE A 244 6.11 -4.23 -4.64
N ILE A 245 7.33 -4.19 -5.17
CA ILE A 245 8.33 -5.25 -5.02
C ILE A 245 9.34 -4.83 -3.97
N VAL A 246 9.75 -5.78 -3.14
CA VAL A 246 10.90 -5.65 -2.25
C VAL A 246 11.95 -6.70 -2.59
N GLU A 247 13.22 -6.30 -2.52
CA GLU A 247 14.37 -7.12 -2.91
C GLU A 247 15.37 -7.20 -1.75
N TYR A 248 15.76 -8.43 -1.40
CA TYR A 248 16.71 -8.70 -0.33
C TYR A 248 17.86 -9.59 -0.77
N GLY A 249 19.06 -9.32 -0.27
CA GLY A 249 20.28 -10.04 -0.62
C GLY A 249 21.54 -9.21 -0.43
N LYS A 250 22.69 -9.75 -0.82
CA LYS A 250 24.02 -9.16 -0.56
C LYS A 250 24.20 -7.73 -1.09
N ASP A 251 23.65 -7.45 -2.28
CA ASP A 251 23.73 -6.15 -2.96
C ASP A 251 22.37 -5.44 -3.01
N ARG A 252 21.55 -5.71 -1.99
CA ARG A 252 20.18 -5.23 -1.79
C ARG A 252 19.97 -4.90 -0.30
N ASP A 253 18.71 -4.76 0.13
CA ASP A 253 18.42 -4.74 1.56
C ASP A 253 18.75 -6.12 2.17
N ILE A 254 19.36 -6.16 3.36
CA ILE A 254 19.74 -7.45 3.97
C ILE A 254 18.59 -7.98 4.81
N ASP A 255 17.93 -7.10 5.56
CA ASP A 255 16.82 -7.37 6.45
C ASP A 255 15.81 -6.21 6.40
N LEU A 256 14.74 -6.32 7.18
CA LEU A 256 13.82 -5.23 7.42
C LEU A 256 13.48 -5.17 8.90
N GLY A 257 13.74 -4.03 9.52
CA GLY A 257 13.53 -3.81 10.95
C GLY A 257 12.08 -3.98 11.37
N PHE A 258 11.85 -4.00 12.68
CA PHE A 258 10.52 -4.18 13.27
C PHE A 258 9.57 -3.02 12.94
N HIS A 259 8.40 -3.33 12.38
CA HIS A 259 7.41 -2.34 11.94
C HIS A 259 5.99 -2.91 11.91
N VAL A 260 5.05 -2.07 11.50
CA VAL A 260 3.71 -2.44 11.05
C VAL A 260 3.52 -1.86 9.66
N ASP A 261 2.59 -2.43 8.90
CA ASP A 261 2.25 -1.88 7.59
C ASP A 261 1.27 -0.71 7.74
N ASP A 262 1.40 0.27 6.86
CA ASP A 262 0.32 1.22 6.60
C ASP A 262 -0.72 0.47 5.73
N ALA A 263 -1.48 -0.46 6.32
CA ALA A 263 -2.49 -1.25 5.62
C ALA A 263 -3.58 -1.71 6.59
N ASP A 264 -4.80 -1.92 6.09
CA ASP A 264 -5.77 -2.72 6.83
C ASP A 264 -5.33 -4.20 6.75
N ILE A 265 -5.07 -4.67 5.54
CA ILE A 265 -4.65 -6.05 5.22
C ILE A 265 -3.46 -6.00 4.27
N THR A 266 -2.46 -6.83 4.54
CA THR A 266 -1.26 -6.99 3.72
C THR A 266 -1.24 -8.37 3.09
N LEU A 267 -1.05 -8.40 1.77
CA LEU A 267 -0.66 -9.59 1.04
C LEU A 267 0.85 -9.52 0.77
N ASN A 268 1.58 -10.58 1.11
CA ASN A 268 3.01 -10.71 0.84
C ASN A 268 3.27 -12.06 0.16
N VAL A 269 3.67 -12.04 -1.11
CA VAL A 269 3.89 -13.24 -1.92
C VAL A 269 5.35 -13.35 -2.30
N CYS A 270 5.97 -14.49 -2.01
CA CYS A 270 7.34 -14.74 -2.43
C CYS A 270 7.36 -15.04 -3.94
N LEU A 271 7.99 -14.18 -4.75
CA LEU A 271 8.16 -14.40 -6.18
C LEU A 271 9.40 -15.27 -6.48
N GLY A 272 10.38 -15.22 -5.57
CA GLY A 272 11.57 -16.09 -5.60
C GLY A 272 12.86 -15.41 -6.09
N LYS A 273 13.99 -15.98 -5.66
CA LYS A 273 15.06 -16.65 -6.42
C LYS A 273 15.54 -17.81 -5.52
N GLN A 274 16.65 -18.50 -5.80
CA GLN A 274 17.25 -19.37 -4.79
C GLN A 274 17.85 -18.49 -3.67
N PHE A 275 17.42 -18.68 -2.42
CA PHE A 275 17.91 -17.92 -1.26
C PHE A 275 17.88 -18.74 0.04
N SER A 276 18.52 -18.21 1.08
CA SER A 276 18.47 -18.77 2.45
C SER A 276 18.36 -17.63 3.48
N GLY A 277 17.71 -17.91 4.61
CA GLY A 277 17.29 -16.88 5.55
C GLY A 277 16.14 -16.03 4.99
N GLY A 278 15.95 -14.83 5.54
CA GLY A 278 14.86 -13.96 5.12
C GLY A 278 13.50 -14.45 5.61
N GLU A 279 13.43 -15.05 6.79
CA GLU A 279 12.16 -15.39 7.42
C GLU A 279 11.39 -14.11 7.74
N LEU A 280 10.08 -14.14 7.53
CA LEU A 280 9.16 -13.11 8.01
C LEU A 280 8.86 -13.40 9.47
N PHE A 281 9.21 -12.49 10.37
CA PHE A 281 8.99 -12.69 11.80
C PHE A 281 7.86 -11.79 12.29
N PHE A 282 6.95 -12.34 13.07
CA PHE A 282 5.77 -11.69 13.64
C PHE A 282 5.84 -11.70 15.16
N ARG A 283 5.47 -10.58 15.77
CA ARG A 283 5.52 -10.38 17.22
C ARG A 283 4.20 -9.82 17.72
N GLY A 284 3.11 -10.52 17.41
CA GLY A 284 1.76 -10.12 17.81
C GLY A 284 1.25 -8.83 17.17
N MET A 285 0.13 -8.35 17.68
CA MET A 285 -0.61 -7.24 17.09
C MET A 285 -0.29 -5.91 17.78
N ARG A 286 -0.09 -4.84 17.00
CA ARG A 286 0.02 -3.49 17.54
C ARG A 286 -1.33 -3.07 18.10
N CYS A 287 -1.41 -2.83 19.40
CA CYS A 287 -2.53 -2.13 20.01
C CYS A 287 -2.08 -0.74 20.52
N ASP A 288 -3.02 0.19 20.60
CA ASP A 288 -2.70 1.59 20.93
C ASP A 288 -2.23 1.77 22.37
N LYS A 289 -2.55 0.81 23.24
CA LYS A 289 -2.15 0.79 24.66
C LYS A 289 -0.78 0.16 24.90
N HIS A 290 -0.39 -0.80 24.06
CA HIS A 290 0.81 -1.64 24.26
C HIS A 290 1.80 -1.53 23.09
N ILE A 291 1.76 -0.43 22.35
CA ILE A 291 2.63 -0.19 21.19
C ILE A 291 4.13 -0.37 21.49
N ASN A 292 4.54 -0.04 22.71
CA ASN A 292 5.94 -0.10 23.16
C ASN A 292 6.25 -1.28 24.09
N THR A 293 5.33 -2.22 24.29
CA THR A 293 5.63 -3.38 25.15
C THR A 293 6.45 -4.41 24.38
N GLU A 294 7.34 -5.08 25.11
CA GLU A 294 8.04 -6.25 24.60
C GLU A 294 7.06 -7.33 24.16
N SER A 295 7.53 -8.18 23.25
CA SER A 295 6.75 -9.30 22.74
C SER A 295 6.77 -10.45 23.73
N ILE A 296 5.63 -11.05 23.99
CA ILE A 296 5.53 -12.26 24.82
C ILE A 296 5.70 -13.53 23.97
N ALA A 297 5.96 -14.67 24.60
CA ALA A 297 6.27 -15.91 23.89
C ALA A 297 5.14 -16.35 22.94
N GLU A 298 3.89 -16.12 23.35
CA GLU A 298 2.68 -16.46 22.62
C GLU A 298 2.49 -15.59 21.37
N GLU A 299 3.24 -14.50 21.22
CA GLU A 299 3.19 -13.59 20.08
C GLU A 299 4.26 -13.89 19.02
N ILE A 300 5.20 -14.81 19.30
CA ILE A 300 6.36 -15.09 18.46
C ILE A 300 5.99 -16.12 17.39
N PHE A 301 6.04 -15.71 16.13
CA PHE A 301 5.90 -16.59 14.99
C PHE A 301 6.88 -16.19 13.89
N ASP A 302 7.59 -17.15 13.31
CA ASP A 302 8.54 -16.91 12.20
C ASP A 302 8.10 -17.80 11.02
N TYR A 303 7.99 -17.20 9.84
CA TYR A 303 7.54 -17.85 8.62
C TYR A 303 8.65 -17.90 7.57
N SER A 304 8.90 -19.10 7.06
CA SER A 304 9.84 -19.33 5.96
C SER A 304 9.13 -19.19 4.62
N HIS A 305 9.60 -18.29 3.77
CA HIS A 305 8.99 -18.05 2.47
C HIS A 305 9.15 -19.25 1.52
N VAL A 306 8.08 -19.51 0.75
CA VAL A 306 8.05 -20.48 -0.34
C VAL A 306 7.65 -19.75 -1.62
N PRO A 307 8.39 -19.86 -2.73
CA PRO A 307 8.01 -19.25 -4.00
C PRO A 307 6.58 -19.61 -4.43
N GLY A 308 5.82 -18.61 -4.89
CA GLY A 308 4.41 -18.74 -5.27
C GLY A 308 3.43 -18.75 -4.09
N GLN A 309 3.91 -18.88 -2.85
CA GLN A 309 3.06 -18.88 -1.65
C GLN A 309 2.87 -17.47 -1.09
N ALA A 310 1.62 -17.16 -0.76
CA ALA A 310 1.21 -15.91 -0.15
C ALA A 310 1.13 -16.03 1.38
N VAL A 311 1.44 -14.93 2.06
CA VAL A 311 1.09 -14.64 3.45
C VAL A 311 0.11 -13.48 3.44
N LEU A 312 -1.07 -13.67 4.02
CA LEU A 312 -2.10 -12.65 4.17
C LEU A 312 -2.28 -12.38 5.67
N HIS A 313 -2.09 -11.14 6.09
CA HIS A 313 -2.14 -10.78 7.50
C HIS A 313 -2.69 -9.37 7.71
N HIS A 314 -3.16 -9.09 8.92
CA HIS A 314 -3.54 -7.73 9.31
C HIS A 314 -2.31 -6.80 9.24
N GLY A 315 -2.46 -5.60 8.66
CA GLY A 315 -1.37 -4.61 8.60
C GLY A 315 -0.87 -4.10 9.96
N ARG A 316 -1.67 -4.23 11.04
CA ARG A 316 -1.24 -3.92 12.41
C ARG A 316 -0.38 -5.02 13.05
N HIS A 317 -0.18 -6.17 12.41
CA HIS A 317 0.77 -7.15 12.91
C HIS A 317 2.16 -6.51 12.98
N ARG A 318 2.79 -6.60 14.15
CA ARG A 318 4.16 -6.15 14.32
C ARG A 318 5.06 -7.22 13.73
N HIS A 319 5.86 -6.86 12.74
CA HIS A 319 6.66 -7.83 12.01
C HIS A 319 7.92 -7.22 11.41
N GLY A 320 8.74 -8.05 10.80
CA GLY A 320 9.92 -7.64 10.06
C GLY A 320 10.49 -8.81 9.26
N ALA A 321 11.58 -8.57 8.55
CA ALA A 321 12.28 -9.63 7.83
C ALA A 321 13.63 -9.90 8.48
N ARG A 322 13.96 -11.18 8.68
CA ARG A 322 15.31 -11.61 9.02
C ARG A 322 16.28 -11.36 7.87
N ALA A 323 17.57 -11.44 8.17
CA ALA A 323 18.62 -11.31 7.18
C ALA A 323 18.52 -12.41 6.11
N THR A 324 18.49 -12.02 4.84
CA THR A 324 18.78 -12.94 3.73
C THR A 324 20.28 -13.20 3.72
N THR A 325 20.68 -14.43 4.09
CA THR A 325 22.09 -14.80 4.29
C THR A 325 22.76 -15.26 3.00
N TRP A 326 21.98 -15.73 2.03
CA TRP A 326 22.46 -16.13 0.71
C TRP A 326 21.36 -15.95 -0.34
N GLY A 327 21.78 -15.69 -1.58
CA GLY A 327 20.88 -15.56 -2.72
C GLY A 327 20.15 -14.23 -2.79
N HIS A 328 19.00 -14.23 -3.44
CA HIS A 328 18.18 -13.04 -3.65
C HIS A 328 16.71 -13.36 -3.40
N ARG A 329 16.11 -12.74 -2.39
CA ARG A 329 14.70 -12.92 -2.06
C ARG A 329 13.92 -11.75 -2.61
N VAL A 330 12.90 -12.04 -3.41
CA VAL A 330 12.02 -11.03 -4.02
C VAL A 330 10.58 -11.35 -3.67
N ASN A 331 9.88 -10.35 -3.14
CA ASN A 331 8.49 -10.50 -2.75
C ASN A 331 7.63 -9.40 -3.38
N LEU A 332 6.44 -9.81 -3.82
CA LEU A 332 5.33 -8.91 -4.12
C LEU A 332 4.61 -8.58 -2.82
N VAL A 333 4.47 -7.29 -2.52
CA VAL A 333 3.66 -6.82 -1.40
C VAL A 333 2.52 -5.97 -1.95
N LEU A 334 1.31 -6.23 -1.45
CA LEU A 334 0.12 -5.44 -1.75
C LEU A 334 -0.52 -5.03 -0.43
N TRP A 335 -0.43 -3.73 -0.12
CA TRP A 335 -1.16 -3.14 0.98
C TRP A 335 -2.57 -2.80 0.53
N CYS A 336 -3.57 -3.40 1.17
CA CYS A 336 -4.97 -3.14 0.92
C CYS A 336 -5.54 -2.26 2.02
N ARG A 337 -6.27 -1.22 1.63
CA ARG A 337 -6.85 -0.23 2.56
C ARG A 337 -8.28 0.09 2.19
N ARG A 338 -9.02 0.58 3.18
CA ARG A 338 -10.25 1.34 2.98
C ARG A 338 -9.89 2.83 2.84
N TYR A 339 -10.41 3.52 1.83
CA TYR A 339 -10.33 4.97 1.66
C TYR A 339 -10.86 5.70 2.90
N PHE A 340 -11.74 5.03 3.67
CA PHE A 340 -12.21 5.51 4.96
C PHE A 340 -11.09 5.71 6.01
N HIS A 341 -9.88 5.18 5.82
CA HIS A 341 -8.76 5.48 6.71
C HIS A 341 -8.25 6.93 6.53
N LEU A 342 -8.34 7.49 5.31
CA LEU A 342 -8.17 8.94 5.12
C LEU A 342 -9.25 9.66 5.92
N HIS A 343 -10.51 9.25 5.76
CA HIS A 343 -11.67 9.83 6.44
C HIS A 343 -11.57 9.78 7.98
N TYR A 344 -11.09 8.68 8.56
CA TYR A 344 -10.93 8.59 10.02
C TYR A 344 -9.79 9.49 10.53
N LYS A 345 -8.67 9.61 9.78
CA LYS A 345 -7.60 10.57 10.07
C LYS A 345 -8.09 12.03 9.96
N LEU A 346 -8.94 12.32 8.98
CA LEU A 346 -9.54 13.64 8.76
C LEU A 346 -10.58 14.02 9.84
N TYR A 347 -11.31 13.04 10.40
CA TYR A 347 -12.37 13.30 11.37
C TYR A 347 -11.94 13.23 12.85
N HIS A 348 -10.85 12.52 13.19
CA HIS A 348 -10.62 12.14 14.59
C HIS A 348 -9.26 12.46 15.21
N CYS A 349 -8.27 13.07 14.54
CA CYS A 349 -7.01 13.36 15.22
C CYS A 349 -6.31 14.69 14.88
N ASN A 350 -5.97 15.40 15.96
CA ASN A 350 -4.88 16.40 16.05
C ASN A 350 -3.51 15.72 15.88
N PHE A 351 -3.20 15.15 14.72
CA PHE A 351 -1.84 14.69 14.40
C PHE A 351 -1.15 15.64 13.42
N SER A 352 0.17 15.77 13.52
CA SER A 352 0.98 16.65 12.67
C SER A 352 0.85 16.27 11.19
N CYS A 353 0.87 17.26 10.30
CA CYS A 353 0.73 17.14 8.84
C CYS A 353 1.62 16.07 8.16
N THR A 354 2.63 15.54 8.85
CA THR A 354 3.54 14.48 8.42
C THR A 354 2.90 13.09 8.31
N GLU A 355 1.84 12.76 9.05
CA GLU A 355 1.22 11.41 9.01
C GLU A 355 0.09 11.25 7.98
N ILE A 356 -0.51 12.36 7.56
CA ILE A 356 -1.40 12.43 6.39
C ILE A 356 -0.57 12.38 5.11
N SER A 357 0.67 12.89 5.17
CA SER A 357 1.60 12.94 4.05
C SER A 357 2.01 11.56 3.52
N THR A 358 2.17 10.54 4.36
CA THR A 358 2.57 9.18 3.98
C THR A 358 1.44 8.37 3.36
N SER A 359 0.19 8.55 3.80
CA SER A 359 -0.96 7.85 3.21
C SER A 359 -1.37 8.41 1.83
N LEU A 360 -0.95 9.65 1.52
CA LEU A 360 -1.12 10.30 0.21
C LEU A 360 0.12 10.21 -0.69
N GLN A 361 1.22 9.62 -0.22
CA GLN A 361 2.40 9.34 -1.08
C GLN A 361 2.14 8.23 -2.10
N PHE A 362 1.01 7.53 -1.97
CA PHE A 362 0.62 6.36 -2.75
C PHE A 362 -0.77 6.50 -3.39
N LEU A 363 -1.26 7.75 -3.51
CA LEU A 363 -2.21 8.17 -4.54
C LEU A 363 -1.37 8.79 -5.66
#